data_AF-A0A8B8ZYQ8-F1
#
_entry.id   AF-A0A8B8ZYQ8-F1
#
_cell.length_a   1.000
_cell.length_b   1.000
_cell.length_c   1.000
_cell.angle_alpha   90.00
_cell.angle_beta   90.00
_cell.angle_gamma   90.00
#
_symmetry.space_group_name_H-M   'P 1'
#
loop_
_entity.id
_entity.type
_entity.pdbx_description
1 polymer ?
#
loop_
_entity_poly.entity_id
_entity_poly.type
_entity_poly.pdbx_seq_one_letter_code
_entity_poly.pdbx_strand_id
1 'polypeptide(L)'
;MERAAADSRSSGSTAAVQATNDDAAASKLSCVNKGYMKDEYVHLFVRRPVKRAPIINRGYYARWVALRKLLLQFLKSERHNNDNIQTKKQILSLGAGFDTTYFQLVNEGIAPHLYVEVDFKEVTSKKAALVERYSLLRDKVGPEASISIERGEVLSDHYKLLSADIRDIQKLDSIIGLAHLDPRVRFNILGSRFDPCYCWMGCQKILDCSIFLI
;
A
#
# COMPACT_ATOMS: atom_id res chain seq x y z
N MET A 1 -43.70 -0.90 5.86
CA MET A 1 -42.89 0.26 5.47
C MET A 1 -41.64 0.26 6.33
N GLU A 2 -40.55 -0.36 5.87
CA GLU A 2 -39.29 -0.36 6.64
C GLU A 2 -38.09 -0.51 5.71
N ARG A 3 -37.64 0.60 5.13
CA ARG A 3 -36.34 0.77 4.47
C ARG A 3 -35.98 2.25 4.48
N ALA A 4 -35.09 2.68 5.38
CA ALA A 4 -34.31 3.94 5.24
C ALA A 4 -33.28 4.21 6.38
N ALA A 5 -32.70 3.20 7.04
CA ALA A 5 -31.78 3.45 8.18
C ALA A 5 -30.32 2.97 8.01
N ALA A 6 -29.98 2.23 6.95
CA ALA A 6 -28.66 1.62 6.82
C ALA A 6 -27.63 2.43 6.00
N ASP A 7 -28.04 3.50 5.30
CA ASP A 7 -27.20 4.15 4.27
C ASP A 7 -26.48 5.43 4.74
N SER A 8 -26.67 5.84 6.01
CA SER A 8 -26.10 7.09 6.54
C SER A 8 -24.76 6.92 7.29
N ARG A 9 -24.37 5.69 7.66
CA ARG A 9 -23.11 5.42 8.39
C ARG A 9 -21.92 5.07 7.47
N SER A 10 -22.16 4.64 6.23
CA SER A 10 -21.12 4.23 5.26
C SER A 10 -20.48 5.44 4.55
N SER A 11 -21.28 6.43 4.15
CA SER A 11 -20.82 7.59 3.37
C SER A 11 -19.84 8.50 4.13
N GLY A 12 -20.07 8.72 5.43
CA GLY A 12 -19.17 9.50 6.28
C GLY A 12 -17.82 8.82 6.56
N SER A 13 -17.81 7.49 6.71
CA SER A 13 -16.58 6.71 6.91
C SER A 13 -15.73 6.65 5.63
N THR A 14 -16.35 6.50 4.46
CA THR A 14 -15.63 6.44 3.18
C THR A 14 -14.99 7.79 2.84
N ALA A 15 -15.71 8.90 3.03
CA ALA A 15 -15.15 10.24 2.82
C ALA A 15 -13.95 10.52 3.74
N ALA A 16 -14.03 10.12 5.00
CA ALA A 16 -12.94 10.23 5.95
C ALA A 16 -11.71 9.40 5.52
N VAL A 17 -11.92 8.14 5.11
CA VAL A 17 -10.82 7.27 4.62
C VAL A 17 -10.12 7.88 3.40
N GLN A 18 -10.88 8.44 2.45
CA GLN A 18 -10.31 9.11 1.29
C GLN A 18 -9.55 10.37 1.66
N ALA A 19 -10.10 11.20 2.56
CA ALA A 19 -9.45 12.43 3.01
C ALA A 19 -8.11 12.13 3.69
N THR A 20 -8.05 11.12 4.56
CA THR A 20 -6.81 10.69 5.21
C THR A 20 -5.77 10.21 4.19
N ASN A 21 -6.18 9.40 3.21
CA ASN A 21 -5.28 8.93 2.15
C ASN A 21 -4.72 10.10 1.32
N ASP A 22 -5.58 11.05 0.93
CA ASP A 22 -5.17 12.22 0.14
C ASP A 22 -4.24 13.15 0.96
N ASP A 23 -4.50 13.31 2.27
CA ASP A 23 -3.65 14.08 3.19
C ASP A 23 -2.26 13.44 3.36
N ALA A 24 -2.20 12.12 3.51
CA ALA A 24 -0.97 11.36 3.60
C ALA A 24 -0.14 11.45 2.30
N ALA A 25 -0.78 11.32 1.13
CA ALA A 25 -0.11 11.47 -0.16
C ALA A 25 0.46 12.89 -0.35
N ALA A 26 -0.31 13.93 0.02
CA ALA A 26 0.15 15.31 -0.02
C ALA A 26 1.34 15.55 0.94
N SER A 27 1.33 14.93 2.13
CA SER A 27 2.43 14.99 3.09
C SER A 27 3.70 14.29 2.59
N LYS A 28 3.59 13.14 1.91
CA LYS A 28 4.71 12.49 1.22
C LYS A 28 5.28 13.39 0.11
N LEU A 29 4.43 14.01 -0.71
CA LEU A 29 4.87 14.94 -1.75
C LEU A 29 5.58 16.18 -1.16
N SER A 30 5.12 16.70 -0.03
CA SER A 30 5.81 17.78 0.70
C SER A 30 7.24 17.38 1.08
N CYS A 31 7.45 16.13 1.53
CA CYS A 31 8.77 15.61 1.87
C CYS A 31 9.68 15.53 0.63
N VAL A 32 9.16 15.03 -0.48
CA VAL A 32 9.89 14.92 -1.76
C VAL A 32 10.31 16.29 -2.27
N ASN A 33 9.38 17.24 -2.32
CA ASN A 33 9.66 18.61 -2.77
C ASN A 33 10.69 19.34 -1.89
N LYS A 34 10.84 18.93 -0.64
CA LYS A 34 11.83 19.46 0.30
C LYS A 34 13.14 18.67 0.32
N GLY A 35 13.28 17.63 -0.50
CA GLY A 35 14.48 16.81 -0.59
C GLY A 35 14.67 15.80 0.56
N TYR A 36 13.65 15.56 1.38
CA TYR A 36 13.72 14.53 2.42
C TYR A 36 13.67 13.12 1.81
N MET A 37 12.88 12.92 0.76
CA MET A 37 12.68 11.61 0.12
C MET A 37 12.92 11.70 -1.37
N LYS A 38 13.38 10.61 -1.98
CA LYS A 38 13.42 10.46 -3.43
C LYS A 38 12.27 9.56 -3.87
N ASP A 39 11.28 10.15 -4.53
CA ASP A 39 10.14 9.44 -5.10
C ASP A 39 9.66 10.17 -6.34
N GLU A 40 9.80 9.50 -7.49
CA GLU A 40 9.44 10.05 -8.80
C GLU A 40 7.95 9.83 -9.13
N TYR A 41 7.20 9.10 -8.30
CA TYR A 41 5.83 8.68 -8.62
C TYR A 41 4.76 9.40 -7.78
N VAL A 42 5.07 9.78 -6.53
CA VAL A 42 4.06 10.33 -5.60
C VAL A 42 3.30 11.54 -6.16
N HIS A 43 3.95 12.36 -6.99
CA HIS A 43 3.34 13.53 -7.60
C HIS A 43 2.15 13.19 -8.52
N LEU A 44 2.12 11.97 -9.09
CA LEU A 44 1.03 11.48 -9.95
C LEU A 44 -0.25 11.19 -9.14
N PHE A 45 -0.11 10.93 -7.84
CA PHE A 45 -1.20 10.57 -6.93
C PHE A 45 -1.77 11.76 -6.16
N VAL A 46 -1.16 12.94 -6.27
CA VAL A 46 -1.58 14.14 -5.53
C VAL A 46 -2.16 15.18 -6.48
N ARG A 47 -3.44 15.53 -6.25
CA ARG A 47 -4.12 16.56 -7.06
C ARG A 47 -3.65 17.98 -6.74
N ARG A 48 -3.41 18.27 -5.46
CA ARG A 48 -3.02 19.60 -4.97
C ARG A 48 -1.84 19.46 -4.01
N PRO A 49 -0.63 19.90 -4.40
CA PRO A 49 0.51 19.90 -3.50
C PRO A 49 0.27 20.81 -2.30
N VAL A 50 0.58 20.31 -1.10
CA VAL A 50 0.47 21.07 0.16
C VAL A 50 1.85 21.14 0.80
N LYS A 51 2.25 22.32 1.30
CA LYS A 51 3.48 22.47 2.09
C LYS A 51 3.18 22.12 3.54
N ARG A 52 3.96 21.22 4.14
CA ARG A 52 3.85 20.87 5.58
C ARG A 52 4.95 21.53 6.39
N ALA A 53 4.68 21.70 7.69
CA ALA A 53 5.67 22.17 8.65
C ALA A 53 6.88 21.21 8.73
N PRO A 54 8.10 21.71 9.04
CA PRO A 54 9.30 20.88 9.11
C PRO A 54 9.17 19.66 10.03
N ILE A 55 8.48 19.79 11.16
CA ILE A 55 8.27 18.68 12.11
C ILE A 55 7.45 17.53 11.50
N ILE A 56 6.43 17.87 10.70
CA ILE A 56 5.61 16.87 9.99
C ILE A 56 6.45 16.16 8.92
N ASN A 57 7.21 16.92 8.13
CA ASN A 57 8.09 16.32 7.11
C ASN A 57 9.13 15.38 7.74
N ARG A 58 9.71 15.75 8.90
CA ARG A 58 10.64 14.88 9.64
C ARG A 58 9.97 13.60 10.13
N GLY A 59 8.73 13.68 10.62
CA GLY A 59 7.97 12.50 11.05
C GLY A 59 7.70 11.53 9.90
N TYR A 60 7.23 12.04 8.75
CA TYR A 60 7.03 11.23 7.55
C TYR A 60 8.34 10.66 7.00
N TYR A 61 9.42 11.43 7.03
CA TYR A 61 10.75 10.96 6.64
C TYR A 61 11.23 9.80 7.52
N ALA A 62 11.17 9.94 8.84
CA ALA A 62 11.57 8.90 9.77
C ALA A 62 10.79 7.60 9.53
N ARG A 63 9.46 7.71 9.33
CA ARG A 63 8.59 6.57 8.99
C ARG A 63 9.02 5.89 7.69
N TRP A 64 9.23 6.67 6.64
CA TRP A 64 9.62 6.14 5.33
C TRP A 64 10.98 5.44 5.39
N VAL A 65 11.99 6.05 6.02
CA VAL A 65 13.32 5.44 6.17
C VAL A 65 13.26 4.15 6.97
N ALA A 66 12.51 4.11 8.08
CA ALA A 66 12.38 2.93 8.91
C ALA A 66 11.75 1.75 8.13
N LEU A 67 10.60 1.97 7.48
CA LEU A 67 9.93 0.95 6.68
C LEU A 67 10.80 0.50 5.51
N ARG A 68 11.42 1.45 4.79
CA ARG A 68 12.30 1.16 3.67
C ARG A 68 13.52 0.35 4.10
N LYS A 69 14.13 0.66 5.26
CA LYS A 69 15.26 -0.12 5.79
C LYS A 69 14.86 -1.57 6.08
N LEU A 70 13.72 -1.79 6.74
CA LEU A 70 13.20 -3.12 7.04
C LEU A 70 12.89 -3.90 5.75
N LEU A 71 12.29 -3.24 4.78
CA LEU A 71 11.98 -3.80 3.47
C LEU A 71 13.24 -4.26 2.73
N LEU A 72 14.26 -3.39 2.69
CA LEU A 72 15.54 -3.71 2.04
C LEU A 72 16.29 -4.82 2.76
N GLN A 73 16.25 -4.87 4.10
CA GLN A 73 16.84 -5.97 4.86
C GLN A 73 16.16 -7.31 4.53
N PHE A 74 14.83 -7.32 4.46
CA PHE A 74 14.07 -8.48 4.02
C PHE A 74 14.40 -8.90 2.58
N LEU A 75 14.48 -7.94 1.66
CA LEU A 75 14.80 -8.20 0.25
C LEU A 75 16.26 -8.63 0.04
N LYS A 76 17.19 -8.25 0.92
CA LYS A 76 18.61 -8.64 0.86
C LYS A 76 18.95 -9.89 1.65
N SER A 77 18.13 -10.33 2.60
CA SER A 77 18.44 -11.51 3.39
C SER A 77 18.41 -12.77 2.51
N GLU A 78 19.54 -13.44 2.34
CA GLU A 78 19.64 -14.73 1.67
C GLU A 78 19.44 -15.87 2.67
N ARG A 79 18.99 -17.04 2.21
CA ARG A 79 19.10 -18.28 3.01
C ARG A 79 20.48 -18.88 2.75
N HIS A 80 21.23 -19.15 3.82
CA HIS A 80 22.37 -20.07 3.80
C HIS A 80 21.88 -21.53 3.78
N ASN A 81 21.04 -21.89 2.80
CA ASN A 81 20.76 -23.30 2.53
C ASN A 81 21.52 -23.67 1.26
N ASN A 82 22.25 -24.78 1.30
CA ASN A 82 23.18 -25.28 0.28
C ASN A 82 22.55 -25.58 -1.11
N ASP A 83 21.31 -25.17 -1.35
CA ASP A 83 20.64 -25.31 -2.63
C ASP A 83 20.58 -23.94 -3.32
N ASN A 84 21.10 -23.86 -4.53
CA ASN A 84 21.12 -22.69 -5.45
C ASN A 84 19.71 -22.19 -5.87
N ILE A 85 18.70 -22.32 -5.01
CA ILE A 85 17.33 -21.87 -5.27
C ILE A 85 17.21 -20.45 -4.71
N GLN A 86 17.25 -19.46 -5.60
CA GLN A 86 16.94 -18.07 -5.27
C GLN A 86 15.56 -18.01 -4.63
N THR A 87 15.51 -17.72 -3.33
CA THR A 87 14.26 -17.68 -2.58
C THR A 87 13.38 -16.57 -3.13
N LYS A 88 12.25 -16.93 -3.74
CA LYS A 88 11.20 -15.98 -4.12
C LYS A 88 10.77 -15.22 -2.86
N LYS A 89 10.50 -13.92 -2.98
CA LYS A 89 10.07 -13.07 -1.87
C LYS A 89 8.75 -12.43 -2.22
N GLN A 90 7.84 -12.37 -1.24
CA GLN A 90 6.52 -11.79 -1.41
C GLN A 90 6.32 -10.68 -0.38
N ILE A 91 5.63 -9.61 -0.78
CA ILE A 91 5.31 -8.48 0.09
C ILE A 91 3.81 -8.24 0.01
N LEU A 92 3.16 -8.12 1.17
CA LEU A 92 1.75 -7.76 1.30
C LEU A 92 1.63 -6.44 2.06
N SER A 93 1.15 -5.39 1.40
CA SER A 93 0.91 -4.08 1.99
C SER A 93 -0.58 -3.92 2.31
N LEU A 94 -0.90 -3.84 3.59
CA LEU A 94 -2.25 -3.67 4.11
C LEU A 94 -2.55 -2.19 4.39
N GLY A 95 -3.63 -1.68 3.81
CA GLY A 95 -3.94 -0.24 3.83
C GLY A 95 -2.90 0.56 3.06
N ALA A 96 -2.51 0.09 1.87
CA ALA A 96 -1.42 0.65 1.08
C ALA A 96 -1.68 2.11 0.65
N GLY A 97 -2.94 2.51 0.48
CA GLY A 97 -3.28 3.82 -0.03
C GLY A 97 -2.62 4.12 -1.37
N PHE A 98 -2.19 5.37 -1.55
CA PHE A 98 -1.35 5.78 -2.68
C PHE A 98 0.15 5.56 -2.43
N ASP A 99 0.52 4.43 -1.83
CA ASP A 99 1.92 4.06 -1.72
C ASP A 99 2.57 3.76 -3.08
N THR A 100 3.83 4.15 -3.21
CA THR A 100 4.60 4.12 -4.45
C THR A 100 5.82 3.20 -4.33
N THR A 101 5.96 2.49 -3.21
CA THR A 101 7.13 1.67 -2.90
C THR A 101 7.39 0.61 -3.96
N TYR A 102 6.35 -0.06 -4.48
CA TYR A 102 6.51 -1.02 -5.58
C TYR A 102 7.20 -0.41 -6.80
N PHE A 103 6.70 0.74 -7.29
CA PHE A 103 7.26 1.42 -8.45
C PHE A 103 8.73 1.84 -8.23
N GLN A 104 9.06 2.28 -7.00
CA GLN A 104 10.44 2.58 -6.61
C GLN A 104 11.33 1.32 -6.65
N LEU A 105 10.88 0.21 -6.08
CA LEU A 105 11.63 -1.06 -6.05
C LEU A 105 11.87 -1.61 -7.46
N VAL A 106 10.88 -1.52 -8.35
CA VAL A 106 11.03 -1.90 -9.77
C VAL A 106 12.08 -1.02 -10.45
N ASN A 107 12.06 0.29 -10.20
CA ASN A 107 13.03 1.22 -10.77
C ASN A 107 14.46 0.97 -10.28
N GLU A 108 14.60 0.50 -9.03
CA GLU A 108 15.87 0.16 -8.42
C GLU A 108 16.36 -1.27 -8.78
N GLY A 109 15.57 -2.05 -9.51
CA GLY A 109 15.92 -3.42 -9.91
C GLY A 109 15.91 -4.44 -8.76
N ILE A 110 15.23 -4.13 -7.65
CA ILE A 110 15.18 -4.97 -6.44
C ILE A 110 13.74 -5.36 -6.07
N ALA A 111 12.83 -5.35 -7.04
CA ALA A 111 11.44 -5.73 -6.83
C ALA A 111 11.33 -7.18 -6.32
N PRO A 112 10.39 -7.48 -5.40
CA PRO A 112 10.10 -8.85 -5.00
C PRO A 112 9.52 -9.65 -6.16
N HIS A 113 9.42 -10.97 -5.96
CA HIS A 113 8.73 -11.85 -6.91
C HIS A 113 7.23 -11.50 -7.02
N LEU A 114 6.61 -11.09 -5.91
CA LEU A 114 5.21 -10.69 -5.86
C LEU A 114 5.01 -9.57 -4.85
N TYR A 115 4.34 -8.49 -5.26
CA TYR A 115 3.94 -7.38 -4.40
C TYR A 115 2.43 -7.22 -4.44
N VAL A 116 1.77 -7.39 -3.30
CA VAL A 116 0.32 -7.33 -3.16
C VAL A 116 -0.05 -6.13 -2.31
N GLU A 117 -1.00 -5.33 -2.77
CA GLU A 117 -1.55 -4.19 -2.05
C GLU A 117 -3.04 -4.39 -1.83
N VAL A 118 -3.48 -4.15 -0.60
CA VAL A 118 -4.89 -4.26 -0.20
C VAL A 118 -5.33 -2.96 0.45
N ASP A 119 -6.45 -2.41 -0.01
CA ASP A 119 -7.11 -1.25 0.62
C ASP A 119 -8.61 -1.28 0.34
N PHE A 120 -9.35 -0.33 0.90
CA PHE A 120 -10.74 -0.09 0.58
C PHE A 120 -10.92 0.18 -0.91
N LYS A 121 -12.02 -0.34 -1.46
CA LYS A 121 -12.36 -0.25 -2.89
C LYS A 121 -12.27 1.18 -3.42
N GLU A 122 -12.70 2.15 -2.65
CA GLU A 122 -12.73 3.54 -3.08
C GLU A 122 -11.33 4.16 -3.21
N VAL A 123 -10.34 3.59 -2.50
CA VAL A 123 -8.94 3.98 -2.61
C VAL A 123 -8.28 3.22 -3.76
N THR A 124 -8.51 1.91 -3.85
CA THR A 124 -7.91 1.08 -4.91
C THR A 124 -8.47 1.40 -6.30
N SER A 125 -9.76 1.72 -6.45
CA SER A 125 -10.34 2.20 -7.71
C SER A 125 -9.69 3.49 -8.20
N LYS A 126 -9.43 4.45 -7.29
CA LYS A 126 -8.71 5.68 -7.64
C LYS A 126 -7.28 5.38 -8.06
N LYS A 127 -6.59 4.47 -7.35
CA LYS A 127 -5.23 4.06 -7.68
C LYS A 127 -5.16 3.35 -9.03
N ALA A 128 -6.07 2.41 -9.30
CA ALA A 128 -6.20 1.70 -10.57
C ALA A 128 -6.41 2.67 -11.74
N ALA A 129 -7.28 3.67 -11.58
CA ALA A 129 -7.50 4.70 -12.59
C ALA A 129 -6.24 5.55 -12.86
N LEU A 130 -5.43 5.84 -11.84
CA LEU A 130 -4.16 6.56 -12.00
C LEU A 130 -3.10 5.68 -12.69
N VAL A 131 -3.02 4.40 -12.32
CA VAL A 131 -2.12 3.43 -12.97
C VAL A 131 -2.47 3.27 -14.45
N GLU A 132 -3.75 3.20 -14.80
CA GLU A 132 -4.19 3.13 -16.19
C GLU A 132 -3.88 4.41 -16.97
N ARG A 133 -4.09 5.57 -16.34
CA ARG A 133 -3.92 6.88 -16.98
C ARG A 133 -2.47 7.25 -17.28
N TYR A 134 -1.53 6.92 -16.38
CA TYR A 134 -0.14 7.32 -16.51
C TYR A 134 0.74 6.16 -17.01
N SER A 135 1.31 6.30 -18.20
CA SER A 135 2.23 5.30 -18.78
C SER A 135 3.39 4.96 -17.84
N LEU A 136 3.96 5.96 -17.15
CA LEU A 136 5.02 5.75 -16.14
C LEU A 136 4.68 4.72 -15.07
N LEU A 137 3.41 4.56 -14.71
CA LEU A 137 2.94 3.56 -13.76
C LEU A 137 2.60 2.25 -14.47
N ARG A 138 1.88 2.34 -15.60
CA ARG A 138 1.47 1.18 -16.38
C ARG A 138 2.66 0.33 -16.85
N ASP A 139 3.71 0.99 -17.33
CA ASP A 139 4.93 0.34 -17.81
C ASP A 139 5.64 -0.45 -16.70
N LYS A 140 5.48 -0.03 -15.44
CA LYS A 140 6.08 -0.69 -14.27
C LYS A 140 5.27 -1.89 -13.80
N VAL A 141 3.96 -1.91 -14.03
CA VAL A 141 3.10 -3.06 -13.72
C VAL A 141 3.20 -4.11 -14.82
N GLY A 142 3.49 -3.70 -16.06
CA GLY A 142 3.69 -4.57 -17.20
C GLY A 142 2.54 -4.50 -18.22
N PRO A 143 2.80 -4.84 -19.49
CA PRO A 143 1.82 -4.71 -20.57
C PRO A 143 0.64 -5.68 -20.44
N GLU A 144 0.87 -6.86 -19.87
CA GLU A 144 -0.15 -7.91 -19.66
C GLU A 144 -1.06 -7.64 -18.45
N ALA A 145 -0.89 -6.49 -17.79
CA ALA A 145 -1.65 -6.17 -16.59
C ALA A 145 -3.14 -5.96 -16.90
N SER A 146 -4.00 -6.73 -16.23
CA SER A 146 -5.44 -6.55 -16.26
C SER A 146 -5.85 -5.51 -15.23
N ILE A 147 -6.40 -4.38 -15.69
CA ILE A 147 -6.84 -3.28 -14.83
C ILE A 147 -8.36 -3.22 -14.84
N SER A 148 -8.98 -3.24 -13.65
CA SER A 148 -10.42 -3.04 -13.49
C SER A 148 -10.68 -1.92 -12.48
N ILE A 149 -10.99 -0.72 -12.99
CA ILE A 149 -11.34 0.43 -12.15
C ILE A 149 -12.60 0.14 -11.32
N GLU A 150 -13.60 -0.51 -11.93
CA GLU A 150 -14.88 -0.82 -11.29
C GLU A 150 -14.76 -1.77 -10.10
N ARG A 151 -13.85 -2.74 -10.19
CA ARG A 151 -13.51 -3.63 -9.07
C ARG A 151 -12.45 -3.04 -8.15
N GLY A 152 -11.68 -2.07 -8.62
CA GLY A 152 -10.56 -1.50 -7.88
C GLY A 152 -9.38 -2.47 -7.83
N GLU A 153 -9.13 -3.15 -8.96
CA GLU A 153 -8.15 -4.22 -9.09
C GLU A 153 -7.12 -3.89 -10.18
N VAL A 154 -5.88 -4.27 -9.92
CA VAL A 154 -4.80 -4.30 -10.93
C VAL A 154 -4.11 -5.64 -10.76
N LEU A 155 -4.13 -6.49 -11.78
CA LEU A 155 -3.57 -7.84 -11.73
C LEU A 155 -2.47 -7.97 -12.76
N SER A 156 -1.26 -8.23 -12.28
CA SER A 156 -0.07 -8.58 -13.05
C SER A 156 0.66 -9.74 -12.38
N ASP A 157 1.64 -10.31 -13.07
CA ASP A 157 2.47 -11.41 -12.58
C ASP A 157 3.21 -11.04 -11.28
N HIS A 158 3.70 -9.80 -11.19
CA HIS A 158 4.54 -9.33 -10.08
C HIS A 158 3.88 -8.29 -9.17
N TYR A 159 2.72 -7.74 -9.57
CA TYR A 159 2.00 -6.72 -8.81
C TYR A 159 0.50 -6.99 -8.81
N LYS A 160 -0.10 -6.97 -7.62
CA LYS A 160 -1.54 -7.16 -7.43
C LYS A 160 -2.10 -6.09 -6.52
N LEU A 161 -3.01 -5.28 -7.03
CA LEU A 161 -3.84 -4.37 -6.24
C LEU A 161 -5.23 -5.00 -6.09
N LEU A 162 -5.68 -5.17 -4.85
CA LEU A 162 -6.95 -5.83 -4.54
C LEU A 162 -7.77 -4.99 -3.57
N SER A 163 -9.07 -4.88 -3.82
CA SER A 163 -9.98 -4.18 -2.91
C SER A 163 -10.46 -5.12 -1.80
N ALA A 164 -10.24 -4.76 -0.53
CA ALA A 164 -10.87 -5.42 0.61
C ALA A 164 -10.96 -4.53 1.85
N ASP A 165 -11.96 -4.84 2.67
CA ASP A 165 -12.00 -4.38 4.04
C ASP A 165 -11.13 -5.29 4.91
N ILE A 166 -9.99 -4.77 5.36
CA ILE A 166 -9.05 -5.50 6.24
C ILE A 166 -9.64 -5.90 7.60
N ARG A 167 -10.83 -5.39 7.96
CA ARG A 167 -11.57 -5.80 9.17
C ARG A 167 -12.31 -7.13 8.97
N ASP A 168 -12.51 -7.55 7.73
CA ASP A 168 -13.19 -8.78 7.36
C ASP A 168 -12.14 -9.87 7.06
N ILE A 169 -11.76 -10.62 8.09
CA ILE A 169 -10.70 -11.64 8.04
C ILE A 169 -11.04 -12.74 7.02
N GLN A 170 -12.31 -13.11 6.89
CA GLN A 170 -12.74 -14.15 5.95
C GLN A 170 -12.53 -13.74 4.49
N LYS A 171 -12.79 -12.47 4.17
CA LYS A 171 -12.48 -11.93 2.84
C LYS A 171 -10.98 -11.80 2.61
N LEU A 172 -10.20 -11.51 3.64
CA LEU A 172 -8.75 -11.44 3.52
C LEU A 172 -8.14 -12.80 3.18
N ASP A 173 -8.61 -13.89 3.78
CA ASP A 173 -8.17 -15.25 3.43
C ASP A 173 -8.48 -15.60 1.97
N SER A 174 -9.65 -15.18 1.49
CA SER A 174 -10.03 -15.35 0.08
C SER A 174 -9.10 -14.57 -0.86
N ILE A 175 -8.64 -13.39 -0.42
CA ILE A 175 -7.69 -12.55 -1.16
C ILE A 175 -6.29 -13.14 -1.15
N ILE A 176 -5.84 -13.76 -0.06
CA ILE A 176 -4.57 -14.47 -0.03
C ILE A 176 -4.56 -15.61 -1.06
N GLY A 177 -5.68 -16.34 -1.17
CA GLY A 177 -5.90 -17.34 -2.22
C GLY A 177 -5.88 -16.76 -3.64
N LEU A 178 -6.63 -15.67 -3.87
CA LEU A 178 -6.70 -14.98 -5.18
C LEU A 178 -5.37 -14.33 -5.58
N ALA A 179 -4.62 -13.83 -4.61
CA ALA A 179 -3.31 -13.24 -4.80
C ALA A 179 -2.24 -14.29 -5.12
N HIS A 180 -2.55 -15.59 -5.05
CA HIS A 180 -1.59 -16.68 -5.18
C HIS A 180 -0.37 -16.49 -4.27
N LEU A 181 -0.61 -15.94 -3.06
CA LEU A 181 0.42 -15.86 -2.05
C LEU A 181 0.76 -17.29 -1.62
N ASP A 182 2.03 -17.66 -1.72
CA ASP A 182 2.47 -18.99 -1.32
C ASP A 182 2.94 -18.92 0.13
N PRO A 183 2.21 -19.53 1.09
CA PRO A 183 2.60 -19.50 2.50
C PRO A 183 3.94 -20.22 2.78
N ARG A 184 4.47 -20.99 1.81
CA ARG A 184 5.77 -21.65 1.89
C ARG A 184 6.93 -20.73 1.47
N VAL A 185 6.60 -19.61 0.82
CA VAL A 185 7.55 -18.59 0.36
C VAL A 185 7.59 -17.46 1.37
N ARG A 186 8.77 -16.85 1.60
CA ARG A 186 8.91 -15.80 2.62
C ARG A 186 8.03 -14.60 2.28
N PHE A 187 7.16 -14.21 3.21
CA PHE A 187 6.23 -13.09 3.08
C PHE A 187 6.51 -12.02 4.15
N ASN A 188 6.31 -10.74 3.81
CA ASN A 188 6.38 -9.63 4.75
C ASN A 188 5.08 -8.83 4.70
N ILE A 189 4.49 -8.54 5.87
CA ILE A 189 3.26 -7.75 6.00
C ILE A 189 3.62 -6.32 6.38
N LEU A 190 3.37 -5.37 5.48
CA LEU A 190 3.51 -3.94 5.75
C LEU A 190 2.14 -3.37 6.17
N GLY A 191 2.04 -2.94 7.42
CA GLY A 191 0.87 -2.16 7.90
C GLY A 191 1.13 -0.67 7.78
N SER A 192 0.51 0.02 6.82
CA SER A 192 0.76 1.45 6.56
C SER A 192 -0.19 2.42 7.27
N ARG A 193 -1.16 1.97 8.07
CA ARG A 193 -2.04 2.87 8.84
C ARG A 193 -1.45 3.24 10.20
N PHE A 194 -0.72 4.36 10.26
CA PHE A 194 -0.47 5.10 11.50
C PHE A 194 -0.22 6.57 11.13
N ASP A 195 -1.28 7.33 10.88
CA ASP A 195 -1.19 8.77 10.71
C ASP A 195 -1.06 9.46 12.08
N PRO A 196 -0.05 10.32 12.30
CA PRO A 196 0.16 11.00 13.58
C PRO A 196 -0.57 12.35 13.66
N CYS A 197 -1.78 12.45 13.10
CA CYS A 197 -2.57 13.68 13.14
C CYS A 197 -3.97 13.39 13.68
N TYR A 198 -4.10 13.54 15.00
CA TYR A 198 -5.34 13.64 15.79
C TYR A 198 -6.23 12.39 15.89
N CYS A 199 -6.09 11.73 17.05
CA CYS A 199 -7.18 11.28 17.92
C CYS A 199 -8.59 11.25 17.28
N TRP A 200 -8.94 10.17 16.59
CA TRP A 200 -10.34 9.81 16.34
C TRP A 200 -10.46 8.28 16.16
N MET A 201 -10.28 7.58 17.28
CA MET A 201 -11.07 6.43 17.71
C MET A 201 -10.36 5.83 18.92
N GLY A 202 -11.13 5.65 19.99
CA GLY A 202 -10.65 5.13 21.26
C GLY A 202 -9.85 3.84 21.11
N CYS A 203 -8.84 3.74 21.97
CA CYS A 203 -8.08 2.55 22.27
C CYS A 203 -8.89 1.25 22.17
N GLN A 204 -8.28 0.20 21.61
CA GLN A 204 -7.87 -1.00 22.36
C GLN A 204 -7.72 -2.28 21.50
N LYS A 205 -7.62 -2.23 20.15
CA LYS A 205 -7.54 -3.50 19.36
C LYS A 205 -6.58 -3.57 18.17
N ILE A 206 -5.69 -2.60 17.97
CA ILE A 206 -4.68 -2.65 16.88
C ILE A 206 -3.26 -2.98 17.40
N LEU A 207 -3.10 -3.23 18.70
CA LEU A 207 -1.82 -3.70 19.28
C LEU A 207 -1.66 -5.22 19.28
N ASP A 208 -2.65 -5.99 18.80
CA ASP A 208 -2.58 -7.45 18.66
C ASP A 208 -2.41 -7.92 17.21
N CYS A 209 -1.94 -7.06 16.31
CA CYS A 209 -1.29 -7.56 15.09
C CYS A 209 0.16 -7.84 15.44
N SER A 210 0.40 -9.04 15.98
CA SER A 210 1.69 -9.69 15.93
C SER A 210 2.29 -9.43 14.56
N ILE A 211 3.34 -8.61 14.52
CA ILE A 211 4.27 -8.56 13.40
C ILE A 211 4.89 -9.96 13.39
N PHE A 212 4.24 -10.88 12.69
CA PHE A 212 4.81 -12.17 12.36
C PHE A 212 5.85 -11.89 11.26
N LEU A 213 7.06 -11.54 11.68
CA LEU A 213 8.25 -11.91 10.95
C LEU A 213 8.35 -13.44 11.08
N ILE A 214 7.93 -14.17 10.05
CA ILE A 214 8.28 -15.59 9.87
C ILE A 214 9.28 -15.69 8.71
#